data_AF-M5EKZ2-F1
#
_entry.id   AF-M5EKZ2-F1
#
_cell.length_a   1.000
_cell.length_b   1.000
_cell.length_c   1.000
_cell.angle_alpha   90.00
_cell.angle_beta   90.00
_cell.angle_gamma   90.00
#
_symmetry.space_group_name_H-M   'P 1'
#
loop_
_entity.id
_entity.type
_entity.pdbx_description
1 polymer ?
#
loop_
_entity_poly.entity_id
_entity_poly.type
_entity_poly.pdbx_seq_one_letter_code
_entity_poly.pdbx_strand_id
1 'polypeptide(L)' 'MSINYSTLEADVAEWMKGHIERVKEYCGEGEAYAEAVRLLEDDPWQALQWYVEDVRKAA' A
#
# COMPACT_ATOMS: atom_id res chain seq x y z
N MET A 1 12.61 1.55 11.07
CA MET A 1 12.82 2.57 10.02
C MET A 1 12.00 3.82 10.36
N SER A 2 12.50 5.03 10.11
CA SER A 2 11.77 6.29 10.42
C SER A 2 11.01 6.77 9.20
N ILE A 3 9.78 7.28 9.38
CA ILE A 3 8.98 7.84 8.28
C ILE A 3 9.54 9.22 7.91
N ASN A 4 9.76 9.46 6.61
CA ASN A 4 10.10 10.77 6.10
C ASN A 4 8.84 11.52 5.65
N TYR A 5 8.40 12.49 6.44
CA TYR A 5 7.18 13.25 6.14
C TYR A 5 7.32 14.16 4.91
N SER A 6 8.53 14.50 4.49
CA SER A 6 8.77 15.33 3.30
C SER A 6 8.54 14.59 1.98
N THR A 7 8.55 13.25 2.00
CA THR A 7 8.34 12.37 0.84
C THR A 7 7.12 11.47 0.99
N LEU A 8 6.29 11.70 2.02
CA LEU A 8 5.24 10.78 2.45
C LEU A 8 4.30 10.36 1.32
N GLU A 9 3.85 11.31 0.49
CA GLU A 9 2.96 11.02 -0.63
C GLU A 9 3.61 10.08 -1.65
N ALA A 10 4.87 10.34 -2.02
CA ALA A 10 5.61 9.50 -2.95
C ALA A 10 5.89 8.12 -2.37
N ASP A 11 6.27 8.06 -1.08
CA ASP A 11 6.58 6.81 -0.39
C ASP A 11 5.32 5.92 -0.27
N VAL A 12 4.16 6.51 0.05
CA VAL A 12 2.89 5.79 0.09
C VAL A 12 2.49 5.32 -1.31
N ALA A 13 2.63 6.16 -2.34
CA ALA A 13 2.30 5.77 -3.72
C ALA A 13 3.20 4.63 -4.25
N GLU A 14 4.49 4.63 -3.90
CA GLU A 14 5.40 3.53 -4.22
C GLU A 14 5.01 2.25 -3.46
N TRP A 15 4.73 2.37 -2.17
CA TRP A 15 4.27 1.24 -1.37
C TRP A 15 2.95 0.65 -1.88
N MET A 16 1.99 1.46 -2.30
CA MET A 16 0.71 1.01 -2.89
C MET A 16 0.94 0.14 -4.13
N LYS A 17 1.82 0.57 -5.04
CA LYS A 17 2.16 -0.22 -6.24
C LYS A 17 2.72 -1.59 -5.86
N GLY A 18 3.70 -1.63 -4.95
CA GLY A 18 4.27 -2.88 -4.47
C GLY A 18 3.30 -3.76 -3.68
N HIS A 19 2.31 -3.16 -3.00
CA HIS A 19 1.24 -3.90 -2.34
C HIS A 19 0.31 -4.56 -3.38
N ILE A 20 -0.15 -3.80 -4.37
CA ILE A 20 -1.01 -4.29 -5.45
C ILE A 20 -0.33 -5.41 -6.24
N GLU A 21 0.96 -5.25 -6.57
CA GLU A 21 1.74 -6.29 -7.24
C GLU A 21 1.84 -7.57 -6.39
N ARG A 22 2.09 -7.46 -5.09
CA ARG A 22 2.09 -8.63 -4.20
C ARG A 22 0.72 -9.31 -4.14
N VAL A 23 -0.37 -8.55 -4.02
CA VAL A 23 -1.72 -9.12 -4.05
C VAL A 23 -1.97 -9.86 -5.36
N LYS A 24 -1.54 -9.29 -6.49
CA LYS A 24 -1.59 -9.94 -7.80
C LYS A 24 -0.81 -11.25 -7.83
N GLU A 25 0.40 -11.28 -7.28
CA GLU A 25 1.24 -12.48 -7.24
C GLU A 25 0.64 -13.60 -6.38
N TYR A 26 0.09 -13.28 -5.22
CA TYR A 26 -0.43 -14.26 -4.27
C TYR A 26 -1.87 -14.70 -4.54
N CYS A 27 -2.71 -13.80 -5.05
CA CYS A 27 -4.15 -14.04 -5.21
C CYS A 27 -4.59 -14.09 -6.69
N GLY A 28 -3.68 -13.77 -7.63
CA GLY A 28 -4.01 -13.61 -9.05
C GLY A 28 -4.78 -12.32 -9.34
N GLU A 29 -5.14 -12.10 -10.61
CA GLU A 29 -5.93 -10.95 -11.08
C GLU A 29 -7.45 -11.10 -10.81
N GLY A 30 -7.81 -11.80 -9.73
CA GLY A 30 -9.20 -12.04 -9.34
C GLY A 30 -9.81 -10.89 -8.55
N GLU A 31 -10.94 -11.18 -7.90
CA GLU A 31 -11.70 -10.22 -7.08
C GLU A 31 -10.84 -9.55 -5.99
N ALA A 32 -9.90 -10.27 -5.39
CA ALA A 32 -8.99 -9.74 -4.37
C ALA A 32 -8.04 -8.65 -4.92
N TYR A 33 -7.57 -8.79 -6.16
CA TYR A 33 -6.75 -7.78 -6.81
C TYR A 33 -7.56 -6.54 -7.18
N ALA A 34 -8.75 -6.74 -7.76
CA ALA A 34 -9.65 -5.64 -8.12
C ALA A 34 -10.06 -4.82 -6.88
N GLU A 35 -10.38 -5.50 -5.77
CA GLU A 35 -10.75 -4.83 -4.53
C GLU A 35 -9.56 -4.13 -3.87
N ALA A 36 -8.35 -4.70 -3.92
CA ALA A 36 -7.15 -4.04 -3.40
C ALA A 36 -6.83 -2.74 -4.17
N VAL A 37 -6.96 -2.75 -5.50
CA VAL A 37 -6.81 -1.54 -6.32
C VAL A 37 -7.86 -0.50 -5.93
N ARG A 38 -9.14 -0.91 -5.91
CA ARG A 38 -10.26 -0.01 -5.61
C ARG A 38 -10.13 0.62 -4.22
N LEU A 39 -9.86 -0.19 -3.19
CA LEU A 39 -9.73 0.28 -1.81
C LEU A 39 -8.59 1.30 -1.66
N LEU A 40 -7.45 1.03 -2.29
CA LEU A 40 -6.27 1.90 -2.18
C LEU A 40 -6.43 3.19 -3.01
N GLU A 41 -7.16 3.16 -4.12
CA GLU A 41 -7.47 4.36 -4.91
C GLU A 41 -8.58 5.22 -4.28
N ASP A 42 -9.61 4.59 -3.70
CA ASP A 42 -10.78 5.29 -3.12
C ASP A 42 -10.52 5.81 -1.69
N ASP A 43 -9.65 5.15 -0.92
CA ASP A 43 -9.37 5.51 0.48
C ASP A 43 -7.86 5.78 0.73
N PRO A 44 -7.42 7.05 0.59
CA PRO A 44 -6.03 7.43 0.84
C PRO A 44 -5.63 7.29 2.33
N TRP A 45 -6.58 7.30 3.27
CA TRP A 45 -6.26 7.10 4.69
C TRP A 45 -5.94 5.65 4.99
N GLN A 46 -6.65 4.72 4.37
CA GLN A 46 -6.37 3.29 4.46
C GLN A 46 -4.96 2.98 3.92
N ALA A 47 -4.60 3.53 2.76
CA ALA A 47 -3.27 3.37 2.17
C ALA A 47 -2.17 3.90 3.10
N LEU A 48 -2.35 5.09 3.68
CA LEU A 48 -1.40 5.67 4.63
C LEU A 48 -1.28 4.82 5.91
N GLN A 49 -2.40 4.36 6.46
CA GLN A 49 -2.39 3.55 7.68
C GLN A 49 -1.58 2.26 7.46
N TRP A 50 -1.86 1.54 6.38
CA TRP A 50 -1.16 0.28 6.09
C TRP A 50 0.32 0.49 5.80
N TYR A 51 0.68 1.56 5.07
CA TYR A 51 2.09 1.95 4.89
C TYR A 51 2.79 2.15 6.24
N VAL A 52 2.19 2.93 7.15
CA VAL A 52 2.75 3.20 8.49
C VAL A 52 2.91 1.91 9.29
N GLU A 53 1.93 1.01 9.24
CA GLU A 53 2.00 -0.29 9.91
C GLU A 53 3.14 -1.17 9.37
N ASP A 54 3.32 -1.23 8.05
CA ASP A 54 4.40 -1.99 7.42
C ASP A 54 5.79 -1.42 7.78
N VAL A 55 5.96 -0.09 7.73
CA VAL A 55 7.22 0.57 8.11
C VAL A 55 7.57 0.31 9.58
N ARG A 56 6.55 0.25 10.45
CA ARG A 56 6.72 -0.08 11.88
C ARG A 56 7.08 -1.54 12.10
N LYS A 57 6.53 -2.48 11.31
CA LYS A 57 6.88 -3.90 11.39
C LYS A 57 8.29 -4.19 10.89
N ALA A 58 8.79 -3.40 9.94
CA ALA A 58 10.14 -3.51 9.39
C ALA A 58 11.22 -2.78 10.23
N ALA A 59 10.84 -2.15 11.36
CA ALA A 59 11.72 -1.42 12.25
C ALA A 59 12.29 -2.30 13.37
#